data_AF-A0A4C1VL91-F1
#
_entry.id   AF-A0A4C1VL91-F1
#
_cell.length_a   1.000
_cell.length_b   1.000
_cell.length_c   1.000
_cell.angle_alpha   90.00
_cell.angle_beta   90.00
_cell.angle_gamma   90.00
#
_symmetry.space_group_name_H-M   'P 1'
#
loop_
_entity.id
_entity.type
_entity.pdbx_description
1 polymer ?
#
loop_
_entity_poly.entity_id
_entity_poly.type
_entity_poly.pdbx_seq_one_letter_code
_entity_poly.pdbx_strand_id
1 'polypeptide(L)'
;MSAESSNLSNIEHHAVIKYFVKKGKTPKEIFEDLALVLQESAPSYTMVKKWARLFQQGRESCEDDPRPGRPVTLVTEENIRKIEKLVLVDRRIKLWQIAEELQISKERVREIIHEHMNMRKISARWVPKMLTPFDKQRRLQTSKDFLELVGDNIDEICDRIVTVDETWVRQYDPESKQESMQWTKKGERPPKKFKVQKSVSKLMATIFWDSEGVLLIDYLPKGTTMNGQYYANLLAQAREAVVQKRQSAVFTRQCICPHGAGFEAGPEGHGLLGN
;
A
#
# COMPACT_ATOMS: atom_id res chain seq x y z
N MET A 1 38.62 43.37 3.63
CA MET A 1 38.54 41.92 3.31
C MET A 1 38.41 41.20 4.63
N SER A 2 37.18 40.84 5.02
CA SER A 2 36.93 40.11 6.26
C SER A 2 37.34 38.67 6.04
N ALA A 3 38.33 38.18 6.79
CA ALA A 3 38.74 36.78 6.74
C ALA A 3 37.56 35.93 7.23
N GLU A 4 37.06 35.04 6.38
CA GLU A 4 36.14 33.98 6.80
C GLU A 4 36.88 33.14 7.86
N SER A 5 36.39 33.14 9.10
CA SER A 5 36.91 32.24 10.13
C SER A 5 36.50 30.81 9.77
N SER A 6 37.32 30.14 8.98
CA SER A 6 37.17 28.73 8.62
C SER A 6 37.34 27.88 9.88
N ASN A 7 36.25 27.63 10.60
CA ASN A 7 36.20 26.71 11.72
C ASN A 7 36.52 25.29 11.23
N LEU A 8 37.70 24.78 11.58
CA LEU A 8 38.07 23.40 11.28
C LEU A 8 37.14 22.42 11.99
N SER A 9 36.78 21.35 11.29
CA SER A 9 36.05 20.21 11.86
C SER A 9 36.93 19.46 12.87
N ASN A 10 36.29 18.72 13.78
CA ASN A 10 37.03 17.89 14.77
C ASN A 10 37.98 16.89 14.09
N ILE A 11 37.62 16.36 12.92
CA ILE A 11 38.46 15.41 12.18
C ILE A 11 39.74 16.08 11.68
N GLU A 12 39.65 17.32 11.20
CA GLU A 12 40.81 18.07 10.75
C GLU A 12 41.73 18.44 11.92
N HIS A 13 41.17 18.80 13.07
CA HIS A 13 41.95 18.99 14.30
C HIS A 13 42.73 17.71 14.67
N HIS A 14 42.09 16.54 14.60
CA HIS A 14 42.77 15.26 14.87
C HIS A 14 43.87 14.97 13.85
N ALA A 15 43.69 15.31 12.57
CA ALA A 15 44.69 15.13 11.53
C ALA A 15 45.94 15.99 11.77
N VAL A 16 45.75 17.25 12.18
CA VAL A 16 46.87 18.15 12.53
C VAL A 16 47.62 17.66 13.77
N ILE A 17 46.90 17.18 14.79
CA ILE A 17 47.51 16.57 15.98
C ILE A 17 48.33 15.33 15.57
N LYS A 18 47.79 14.47 14.69
CA LYS A 18 48.49 13.28 14.18
C LYS A 18 49.79 13.66 13.46
N TYR A 19 49.77 14.70 12.63
CA TYR A 19 50.95 15.22 11.95
C TYR A 19 52.04 15.66 12.95
N PHE A 20 51.68 16.44 13.99
CA PHE A 20 52.65 16.91 14.96
C PHE A 20 53.19 15.81 15.89
N VAL A 21 52.37 14.80 16.21
CA VAL A 21 52.84 13.61 16.94
C VAL A 21 53.88 12.86 16.10
N LYS A 22 53.68 12.71 14.78
CA LYS A 22 54.69 12.12 13.89
C LYS A 22 55.97 12.95 13.80
N LYS A 23 55.87 14.27 13.96
CA LYS A 23 57.01 15.20 14.04
C LYS A 23 57.73 15.14 15.40
N GLY A 24 57.22 14.39 16.37
CA GLY A 24 57.83 14.21 17.69
C GLY A 24 57.56 15.35 18.69
N LYS A 25 56.62 16.26 18.40
CA LYS A 25 56.27 17.35 19.33
C LYS A 25 55.52 16.83 20.56
N THR A 26 55.69 17.51 21.69
CA THR A 26 54.96 17.18 22.93
C THR A 26 53.51 17.70 22.86
N PRO A 27 52.54 17.09 23.56
CA PRO A 27 51.15 17.56 23.55
C PRO A 27 50.96 19.03 23.96
N LYS A 28 51.88 19.57 24.78
CA LYS A 28 51.89 20.97 25.20
C LYS A 28 52.28 21.90 24.04
N GLU A 29 53.37 21.57 23.34
CA GLU A 29 53.81 22.31 22.15
C GLU A 29 52.76 22.27 21.03
N ILE A 30 52.07 21.14 20.87
CA ILE A 30 50.98 20.99 19.88
C ILE A 30 49.82 21.93 20.20
N PHE A 31 49.42 22.00 21.48
CA PHE A 31 48.34 22.89 21.90
C PHE A 31 48.70 24.36 21.77
N GLU A 32 49.93 24.75 22.14
CA GLU A 32 50.40 26.13 22.00
C GLU A 32 50.44 26.56 20.52
N ASP A 33 50.91 25.69 19.62
CA ASP A 33 50.94 25.93 18.16
C ASP A 33 49.51 26.06 17.59
N LEU A 34 48.61 25.15 17.97
CA LEU A 34 47.20 25.20 17.56
C LEU A 34 46.46 26.43 18.11
N ALA A 35 46.72 26.81 19.36
CA ALA A 35 46.11 27.99 19.99
C ALA A 35 46.61 29.31 19.36
N LEU A 36 47.88 29.37 18.95
CA LEU A 36 48.44 30.51 18.24
C LEU A 36 47.81 30.72 16.85
N VAL A 37 47.58 29.63 16.11
CA VAL A 37 47.05 29.68 14.73
C VAL A 37 45.53 29.80 14.70
N LEU A 38 44.82 29.04 15.55
CA LEU A 38 43.35 28.91 15.49
C LEU A 38 42.62 29.77 16.53
N GLN A 39 43.32 30.34 17.50
CA GLN A 39 42.78 31.24 18.53
C GLN A 39 41.48 30.69 19.17
N GLU A 40 40.34 31.36 18.97
CA GLU A 40 39.04 30.98 19.56
C GLU A 40 38.49 29.64 19.02
N SER A 41 38.94 29.21 17.84
CA SER A 41 38.56 27.93 17.22
C SER A 41 39.47 26.77 17.65
N ALA A 42 40.46 27.01 18.52
CA ALA A 42 41.42 25.99 18.91
C ALA A 42 40.78 24.89 19.78
N PRO A 43 41.14 23.60 19.57
CA PRO A 43 40.66 22.51 20.39
C PRO A 43 41.23 22.62 21.82
N SER A 44 40.46 22.17 22.80
CA SER A 44 40.89 22.21 24.20
C SER A 44 42.16 21.38 24.44
N TYR A 45 42.98 21.80 25.40
CA TYR A 45 44.20 21.07 25.76
C TYR A 45 43.93 19.60 26.14
N THR A 46 42.79 19.33 26.78
CA THR A 46 42.37 17.97 27.15
C THR A 46 42.10 17.10 25.93
N MET A 47 41.51 17.66 24.87
CA MET A 47 41.29 16.98 23.59
C MET A 47 42.62 16.70 22.87
N VAL A 48 43.50 17.71 22.78
CA VAL A 48 44.84 17.55 22.18
C VAL A 48 45.64 16.47 22.90
N LYS A 49 45.65 16.48 24.23
CA LYS A 49 46.34 15.48 25.05
C LYS A 49 45.78 14.08 24.86
N LYS A 50 44.45 13.93 24.80
CA LYS A 50 43.78 12.64 24.56
C LYS A 50 44.18 12.07 23.21
N TRP A 51 44.07 12.86 22.14
CA TRP A 51 44.36 12.41 20.77
C TRP A 51 45.84 12.18 20.54
N ALA A 52 46.72 13.03 21.07
CA ALA A 52 48.16 12.82 21.00
C ALA A 52 48.57 11.49 21.65
N ARG A 53 47.98 11.15 22.81
CA ARG A 53 48.20 9.85 23.45
C ARG A 53 47.69 8.69 22.60
N LEU A 54 46.50 8.80 22.00
CA LEU A 54 45.94 7.75 21.14
C LEU A 54 46.82 7.50 19.90
N PHE A 55 47.36 8.55 19.28
CA PHE A 55 48.28 8.43 18.14
C PHE A 55 49.64 7.85 18.56
N GLN A 56 50.17 8.22 19.73
CA GLN A 56 51.38 7.59 20.29
C GLN A 56 51.18 6.10 20.60
N GLN A 57 49.95 5.69 20.92
CA GLN A 57 49.56 4.30 21.15
C GLN A 57 49.27 3.52 19.86
N GLY A 58 49.48 4.12 18.68
CA GLY A 58 49.37 3.45 17.39
C GLY A 58 48.01 3.54 16.70
N ARG A 59 47.07 4.37 17.18
CA ARG A 59 45.82 4.64 16.46
C ARG A 59 46.13 5.34 15.13
N GLU A 60 45.49 4.94 14.03
CA GLU A 60 45.63 5.63 12.74
C GLU A 60 44.41 6.47 12.32
N SER A 61 43.22 6.13 12.78
CA SER A 61 42.00 6.87 12.40
C SER A 61 41.88 8.22 13.12
N CYS A 62 41.50 9.26 12.37
CA CYS A 62 41.13 10.59 12.87
C CYS A 62 39.64 10.70 13.24
N GLU A 63 38.84 9.66 13.01
CA GLU A 63 37.42 9.64 13.35
C GLU A 63 37.20 9.19 14.79
N ASP A 64 36.17 9.72 15.44
CA ASP A 64 35.71 9.26 16.76
C ASP A 64 35.34 7.75 16.70
N ASP A 65 35.65 6.99 17.75
CA ASP A 65 35.16 5.61 17.86
C ASP A 65 33.62 5.59 17.94
N PRO A 66 32.97 4.50 17.47
CA PRO A 66 31.55 4.30 17.68
C PRO A 66 31.21 4.49 19.16
N ARG A 67 30.40 5.50 19.47
CA ARG A 67 29.98 5.73 20.85
C ARG A 67 29.04 4.59 21.24
N PRO A 68 29.31 3.84 22.33
CA PRO A 68 28.29 2.95 22.87
C PRO A 68 27.12 3.83 23.31
N GLY A 69 26.04 3.78 22.55
CA GLY A 69 24.80 4.46 22.91
C GLY A 69 24.26 3.91 24.24
N ARG A 70 23.22 4.55 24.77
CA ARG A 70 22.43 3.98 25.87
C ARG A 70 22.02 2.56 25.45
N PRO A 71 22.34 1.51 26.23
CA PRO A 71 21.95 0.16 25.87
C PRO A 71 20.41 0.13 25.81
N VAL A 72 19.87 -0.38 24.71
CA VAL A 72 18.41 -0.53 24.55
C VAL A 72 17.98 -1.77 25.35
N THR A 73 18.08 -1.67 26.67
CA THR A 73 18.13 -2.78 27.64
C THR A 73 16.87 -3.64 27.74
N LEU A 74 15.85 -3.45 26.91
CA LEU A 74 14.58 -4.20 27.00
C LEU A 74 14.14 -4.91 25.72
N VAL A 75 14.92 -4.85 24.62
CA VAL A 75 14.82 -5.91 23.59
C VAL A 75 15.79 -7.00 23.99
N THR A 76 15.36 -7.81 24.94
CA THR A 76 15.94 -9.11 25.15
C THR A 76 15.39 -10.06 24.09
N GLU A 77 16.23 -10.97 23.63
CA GLU A 77 15.82 -12.05 22.73
C GLU A 77 14.64 -12.85 23.30
N GLU A 78 14.56 -12.93 24.64
CA GLU A 78 13.43 -13.52 25.36
C GLU A 78 12.11 -12.77 25.11
N ASN A 79 12.11 -11.43 25.15
CA ASN A 79 10.92 -10.63 24.89
C ASN A 79 10.48 -10.77 23.42
N ILE A 80 11.43 -10.82 22.47
CA ILE A 80 11.12 -11.09 21.05
C ILE A 80 10.40 -12.43 20.92
N ARG A 81 10.96 -13.50 21.50
CA ARG A 81 10.36 -14.84 21.44
C ARG A 81 8.98 -14.91 22.09
N LYS A 82 8.77 -14.21 23.21
CA LYS A 82 7.46 -14.13 23.88
C LYS A 82 6.44 -13.40 23.01
N ILE A 83 6.81 -12.27 22.40
CA ILE A 83 5.94 -11.53 21.48
C ILE A 83 5.63 -12.38 20.24
N GLU A 84 6.62 -13.05 19.67
CA GLU A 84 6.45 -13.94 18.52
C GLU A 84 5.46 -15.05 18.82
N LYS A 85 5.61 -15.71 19.98
CA LYS A 85 4.68 -16.75 20.43
C LYS A 85 3.24 -16.22 20.53
N LEU A 86 3.04 -15.05 21.13
CA LEU A 86 1.71 -14.43 21.25
C LEU A 86 1.09 -14.11 19.88
N VAL A 87 1.89 -13.57 18.95
CA VAL A 87 1.43 -13.22 17.59
C VAL A 87 1.13 -14.47 16.75
N LEU A 88 1.87 -15.57 16.93
CA LEU A 88 1.62 -16.82 16.23
C LEU A 88 0.33 -17.52 16.71
N VAL A 89 0.02 -17.42 18.00
CA VAL A 89 -1.24 -17.94 18.57
C VAL A 89 -2.44 -17.12 18.11
N ASP A 90 -2.37 -15.79 18.18
CA ASP A 90 -3.41 -14.90 17.66
C ASP A 90 -2.82 -13.77 16.82
N ARG A 91 -2.91 -13.91 15.49
CA ARG A 91 -2.45 -12.90 14.53
C ARG A 91 -3.25 -11.59 14.59
N ARG A 92 -4.40 -11.55 15.28
CA ARG A 92 -5.25 -10.35 15.41
C ARG A 92 -5.02 -9.59 16.71
N ILE A 93 -4.19 -10.10 17.61
CA ILE A 93 -3.89 -9.51 18.92
C ILE A 93 -3.59 -8.01 18.82
N LYS A 94 -4.08 -7.23 19.78
CA LYS A 94 -3.84 -5.78 19.84
C LYS A 94 -2.52 -5.51 20.55
N LEU A 95 -1.78 -4.50 20.09
CA LEU A 95 -0.50 -4.10 20.68
C LEU A 95 -0.57 -3.86 22.19
N TRP A 96 -1.68 -3.32 22.69
CA TRP A 96 -1.84 -3.06 24.12
C TRP A 96 -2.02 -4.34 24.95
N GLN A 97 -2.59 -5.41 24.39
CA GLN A 97 -2.73 -6.69 25.08
C GLN A 97 -1.35 -7.34 25.28
N ILE A 98 -0.50 -7.29 24.25
CA ILE A 98 0.90 -7.76 24.35
C ILE A 98 1.69 -6.91 25.37
N ALA A 99 1.48 -5.59 25.34
CA ALA A 99 2.15 -4.66 26.26
C ALA A 99 1.78 -4.95 27.72
N GLU A 100 0.51 -5.23 28.01
CA GLU A 100 0.02 -5.58 29.34
C GLU A 100 0.52 -6.96 29.80
N GLU A 101 0.47 -7.97 28.92
CA GLU A 101 0.94 -9.33 29.23
C GLU A 101 2.44 -9.36 29.57
N LEU A 102 3.25 -8.60 28.84
CA LEU A 102 4.71 -8.61 28.99
C LEU A 102 5.24 -7.46 29.86
N GLN A 103 4.36 -6.58 30.35
CA GLN A 103 4.74 -5.36 31.09
C GLN A 103 5.76 -4.49 30.33
N ILE A 104 5.61 -4.41 29.00
CA ILE A 104 6.47 -3.63 28.10
C ILE A 104 5.64 -2.47 27.53
N SER A 105 6.27 -1.33 27.23
CA SER A 105 5.56 -0.22 26.59
C SER A 105 5.02 -0.61 25.20
N LYS A 106 3.85 -0.06 24.84
CA LYS A 106 3.22 -0.29 23.53
C LYS A 106 4.12 0.12 22.38
N GLU A 107 4.93 1.16 22.58
CA GLU A 107 5.90 1.66 21.61
C GLU A 107 6.96 0.63 21.31
N ARG A 108 7.45 -0.05 22.34
CA ARG A 108 8.49 -1.05 22.20
C ARG A 108 7.96 -2.34 21.58
N VAL A 109 6.75 -2.77 21.94
CA VAL A 109 6.08 -3.90 21.26
C VAL A 109 5.93 -3.61 19.76
N ARG A 110 5.54 -2.38 19.40
CA ARG A 110 5.44 -1.96 18.00
C ARG A 110 6.79 -2.05 17.30
N GLU A 111 7.85 -1.50 17.90
CA GLU A 111 9.20 -1.57 17.34
C GLU A 111 9.68 -3.01 17.17
N ILE A 112 9.42 -3.90 18.13
CA ILE A 112 9.77 -5.33 18.01
C ILE A 112 9.06 -5.99 16.84
N ILE A 113 7.76 -5.78 16.71
CA ILE A 113 6.97 -6.38 15.63
C ILE A 113 7.42 -5.86 14.26
N HIS A 114 7.70 -4.55 14.15
CA HIS A 114 8.05 -3.93 12.87
C HIS A 114 9.52 -4.12 12.49
N GLU A 115 10.46 -3.87 13.39
CA GLU A 115 11.90 -3.84 13.10
C GLU A 115 12.56 -5.21 13.31
N HIS A 116 12.21 -5.93 14.39
CA HIS A 116 12.87 -7.20 14.73
C HIS A 116 12.19 -8.42 14.11
N MET A 117 10.86 -8.41 14.01
CA MET A 117 10.09 -9.51 13.40
C MET A 117 9.70 -9.24 11.93
N ASN A 118 9.91 -8.02 11.43
CA ASN A 118 9.53 -7.58 10.08
C ASN A 118 8.05 -7.86 9.73
N MET A 119 7.16 -7.76 10.70
CA MET A 119 5.73 -8.00 10.54
C MET A 119 4.95 -6.70 10.38
N ARG A 120 3.88 -6.75 9.58
CA ARG A 120 2.95 -5.62 9.38
C ARG A 120 1.52 -6.08 9.58
N LYS A 121 0.72 -5.27 10.29
CA LYS A 121 -0.71 -5.53 10.47
C LYS A 121 -1.49 -4.95 9.29
N ILE A 122 -2.05 -5.83 8.46
CA ILE A 122 -2.86 -5.47 7.30
C ILE A 122 -4.32 -5.85 7.52
N SER A 123 -5.25 -5.09 6.95
CA SER A 123 -6.67 -5.45 6.92
C SER A 123 -6.92 -6.51 5.85
N ALA A 124 -7.84 -7.43 6.12
CA ALA A 124 -8.29 -8.39 5.12
C ALA A 124 -8.97 -7.66 3.94
N ARG A 125 -8.83 -8.22 2.74
CA ARG A 125 -9.54 -7.76 1.54
C ARG A 125 -10.97 -8.30 1.57
N TRP A 126 -11.94 -7.47 1.18
CA TRP A 126 -13.30 -7.94 0.94
C TRP A 126 -13.32 -8.81 -0.32
N VAL A 127 -13.85 -10.02 -0.21
CA VAL A 127 -14.00 -10.97 -1.31
C VAL A 127 -15.50 -11.24 -1.49
N PRO A 128 -16.07 -11.12 -2.70
CA PRO A 128 -17.53 -11.18 -2.91
C PRO A 128 -18.19 -12.45 -2.35
N LYS A 129 -17.55 -13.61 -2.49
CA LYS A 129 -18.09 -14.90 -2.04
C LYS A 129 -16.97 -15.87 -1.70
N MET A 130 -17.21 -16.73 -0.70
CA MET A 130 -16.38 -17.90 -0.44
C MET A 130 -16.70 -18.98 -1.49
N LEU A 131 -15.74 -19.26 -2.37
CA LEU A 131 -15.90 -20.25 -3.44
C LEU A 131 -15.65 -21.66 -2.92
N THR A 132 -16.49 -22.60 -3.33
CA THR A 132 -16.26 -24.03 -3.08
C THR A 132 -15.10 -24.55 -3.93
N PRO A 133 -14.48 -25.70 -3.59
CA PRO A 133 -13.46 -26.31 -4.44
C PRO A 133 -13.96 -26.56 -5.88
N PHE A 134 -15.23 -26.96 -6.03
CA PHE A 134 -15.87 -27.15 -7.34
C PHE A 134 -15.99 -25.83 -8.12
N ASP A 135 -16.41 -24.74 -7.48
CA ASP A 135 -16.48 -23.42 -8.14
C ASP A 135 -15.10 -22.96 -8.61
N LYS A 136 -14.04 -23.24 -7.84
CA LYS A 136 -12.66 -22.91 -8.22
C LYS A 136 -12.22 -23.72 -9.43
N GLN A 137 -12.51 -25.02 -9.44
CA GLN A 137 -12.19 -25.89 -10.56
C GLN A 137 -12.92 -25.44 -11.83
N ARG A 138 -14.22 -25.14 -11.73
CA ARG A 138 -15.01 -24.63 -12.86
C ARG A 138 -14.45 -23.32 -13.39
N ARG A 139 -14.12 -22.37 -12.51
CA ARG A 139 -13.48 -21.09 -12.92
C ARG A 139 -12.14 -21.32 -13.62
N LEU A 140 -11.31 -22.22 -13.10
CA LEU A 140 -10.02 -22.55 -13.72
C LEU A 140 -10.23 -23.15 -15.11
N GLN A 141 -11.15 -24.10 -15.25
CA GLN A 141 -11.43 -24.75 -16.52
C GLN A 141 -11.96 -23.75 -17.55
N THR A 142 -13.00 -22.98 -17.22
CA THR A 142 -13.54 -21.95 -18.12
C THR A 142 -12.48 -20.91 -18.53
N SER A 143 -11.57 -20.54 -17.62
CA SER A 143 -10.48 -19.62 -17.96
C SER A 143 -9.46 -20.24 -18.91
N LYS A 144 -9.18 -21.53 -18.78
CA LYS A 144 -8.30 -22.27 -19.69
C LYS A 144 -8.95 -22.44 -21.07
N ASP A 145 -10.21 -22.85 -21.11
CA ASP A 145 -10.96 -23.03 -22.35
C ASP A 145 -11.04 -21.69 -23.11
N PHE A 146 -11.29 -20.59 -22.40
CA PHE A 146 -11.27 -19.24 -23.00
C PHE A 146 -9.88 -18.86 -23.50
N LEU A 147 -8.81 -19.13 -22.74
CA LEU A 147 -7.44 -18.83 -23.18
C LEU A 147 -7.04 -19.64 -24.42
N GLU A 148 -7.42 -20.91 -24.49
CA GLU A 148 -7.18 -21.78 -25.65
C GLU A 148 -7.97 -21.32 -26.88
N LEU A 149 -9.24 -20.95 -26.69
CA LEU A 149 -10.07 -20.38 -27.76
C LEU A 149 -9.47 -19.09 -28.33
N VAL A 150 -8.88 -18.27 -27.47
CA VAL A 150 -8.31 -16.98 -27.85
C VAL A 150 -6.95 -17.12 -28.54
N GLY A 151 -6.14 -18.09 -28.13
CA GLY A 151 -4.82 -18.33 -28.70
C GLY A 151 -3.94 -17.07 -28.67
N ASP A 152 -3.23 -16.82 -29.78
CA ASP A 152 -2.37 -15.64 -29.95
C ASP A 152 -3.15 -14.37 -30.38
N ASN A 153 -4.44 -14.49 -30.71
CA ASN A 153 -5.27 -13.40 -31.26
C ASN A 153 -6.12 -12.70 -30.19
N ILE A 154 -5.53 -12.44 -29.02
CA ILE A 154 -6.24 -11.86 -27.88
C ILE A 154 -6.85 -10.49 -28.18
N ASP A 155 -6.11 -9.64 -28.88
CA ASP A 155 -6.55 -8.29 -29.18
C ASP A 155 -7.75 -8.31 -30.14
N GLU A 156 -7.68 -9.11 -31.22
CA GLU A 156 -8.77 -9.21 -32.20
C GLU A 156 -10.06 -9.76 -31.57
N ILE A 157 -9.94 -10.74 -30.67
CA ILE A 157 -11.11 -11.31 -30.00
C ILE A 157 -11.67 -10.34 -28.97
N CYS A 158 -10.81 -9.66 -28.21
CA CYS A 158 -11.26 -8.65 -27.23
C CYS A 158 -11.98 -7.48 -27.91
N ASP A 159 -11.52 -7.05 -29.08
CA ASP A 159 -12.16 -5.98 -29.86
C ASP A 159 -13.55 -6.34 -30.38
N ARG A 160 -13.86 -7.64 -30.44
CA ARG A 160 -15.17 -8.14 -30.89
C ARG A 160 -16.13 -8.43 -29.73
N ILE A 161 -15.67 -8.34 -28.49
CA ILE A 161 -16.50 -8.63 -27.31
C ILE A 161 -17.31 -7.38 -26.94
N VAL A 162 -18.63 -7.54 -26.97
CA VAL A 162 -19.56 -6.62 -26.30
C VAL A 162 -19.94 -7.23 -24.97
N THR A 163 -19.83 -6.45 -23.89
CA THR A 163 -20.22 -6.87 -22.55
C THR A 163 -21.33 -5.99 -21.99
N VAL A 164 -21.99 -6.48 -20.94
CA VAL A 164 -23.11 -5.82 -20.26
C VAL A 164 -23.01 -6.04 -18.77
N ASP A 165 -23.36 -5.02 -18.00
CA ASP A 165 -23.56 -5.14 -16.56
C ASP A 165 -24.70 -4.23 -16.08
N GLU A 166 -25.25 -4.59 -14.93
CA GLU A 166 -26.39 -3.94 -14.29
C GLU A 166 -25.96 -3.36 -12.95
N THR A 167 -26.10 -2.06 -12.78
CA THR A 167 -25.67 -1.37 -11.57
C THR A 167 -26.75 -0.49 -10.98
N TRP A 168 -26.82 -0.46 -9.65
CA TRP A 168 -27.73 0.42 -8.93
C TRP A 168 -27.09 1.79 -8.74
N VAL A 169 -27.53 2.76 -9.53
CA VAL A 169 -27.14 4.16 -9.39
C VAL A 169 -28.02 4.82 -8.34
N ARG A 170 -27.39 5.47 -7.36
CA ARG A 170 -28.08 6.23 -6.33
C ARG A 170 -28.00 7.71 -6.69
N GLN A 171 -29.11 8.42 -6.51
CA GLN A 171 -29.15 9.88 -6.69
C GLN A 171 -28.21 10.58 -5.70
N TYR A 172 -28.04 10.01 -4.50
CA TYR A 172 -27.13 10.50 -3.49
C TYR A 172 -26.46 9.33 -2.77
N ASP A 173 -25.15 9.20 -2.93
CA ASP A 173 -24.33 8.36 -2.06
C ASP A 173 -23.59 9.26 -1.08
N PRO A 174 -23.87 9.17 0.24
CA PRO A 174 -23.15 9.98 1.21
C PRO A 174 -21.67 9.59 1.18
N GLU A 175 -20.82 10.62 1.16
CA GLU A 175 -19.38 10.48 1.34
C GLU A 175 -19.08 9.51 2.51
N SER A 176 -18.11 8.62 2.33
CA SER A 176 -17.66 7.68 3.34
C SER A 176 -16.97 8.38 4.51
N LYS A 177 -16.67 7.62 5.56
CA LYS A 177 -15.90 8.13 6.72
C LYS A 177 -14.45 8.45 6.36
N GLN A 178 -13.88 7.73 5.40
CA GLN A 178 -12.50 7.92 4.95
C GLN A 178 -12.38 9.13 4.04
N GLU A 179 -13.33 9.33 3.13
CA GLU A 179 -13.36 10.51 2.25
C GLU A 179 -13.55 11.79 3.07
N SER A 180 -14.34 11.76 4.15
CA SER A 180 -14.52 12.92 5.04
C SER A 180 -13.30 13.27 5.91
N MET A 181 -12.17 12.60 5.74
CA MET A 181 -10.97 12.89 6.51
C MET A 181 -10.40 14.23 6.06
N GLN A 182 -10.34 15.18 6.98
CA GLN A 182 -9.76 16.50 6.75
C GLN A 182 -8.65 16.78 7.77
N TRP A 183 -7.64 17.55 7.36
CA TRP A 183 -6.58 18.03 8.24
C TRP A 183 -7.13 19.16 9.14
N THR A 184 -6.98 19.04 10.45
CA THR A 184 -7.38 20.06 11.44
C THR A 184 -6.19 20.46 12.31
N LYS A 185 -6.21 21.64 12.92
CA LYS A 185 -5.13 22.04 13.83
C LYS A 185 -5.18 21.23 15.13
N LYS A 186 -4.04 21.11 15.79
CA LYS A 186 -3.91 20.40 17.08
C LYS A 186 -4.79 21.08 18.14
N GLY A 187 -5.74 20.35 18.70
CA GLY A 187 -6.67 20.83 19.74
C GLY A 187 -8.05 21.26 19.23
N GLU A 188 -8.26 21.32 17.91
CA GLU A 188 -9.59 21.57 17.34
C GLU A 188 -10.50 20.35 17.50
N ARG A 189 -11.80 20.61 17.63
CA ARG A 189 -12.80 19.54 17.67
C ARG A 189 -12.92 18.89 16.29
N PRO A 190 -13.02 17.55 16.20
CA PRO A 190 -13.28 16.90 14.92
C PRO A 190 -14.57 17.42 14.27
N PRO A 191 -14.59 17.54 12.93
CA PRO A 191 -15.79 17.93 12.20
C PRO A 191 -16.94 16.96 12.51
N LYS A 192 -18.15 17.52 12.65
CA LYS A 192 -19.35 16.71 12.89
C LYS A 192 -19.93 16.27 11.55
N LYS A 193 -19.96 14.96 11.34
CA LYS A 193 -20.68 14.34 10.24
C LYS A 193 -22.00 13.78 10.75
N PHE A 194 -23.12 14.29 10.24
CA PHE A 194 -24.43 13.74 10.55
C PHE A 194 -24.65 12.46 9.74
N LYS A 195 -25.24 11.44 10.37
CA LYS A 195 -25.63 10.22 9.64
C LYS A 195 -26.80 10.58 8.72
N VAL A 196 -26.54 10.62 7.42
CA VAL A 196 -27.58 10.77 6.41
C VAL A 196 -28.02 9.37 5.97
N GLN A 197 -29.32 9.13 5.91
CA GLN A 197 -29.82 7.89 5.31
C GLN A 197 -29.50 7.91 3.81
N LYS A 198 -28.98 6.79 3.28
CA LYS A 198 -28.78 6.65 1.83
C LYS A 198 -30.13 6.90 1.13
N SER A 199 -30.13 7.62 0.00
CA SER A 199 -31.37 7.92 -0.72
C SER A 199 -32.16 6.63 -0.99
N VAL A 200 -33.47 6.65 -0.69
CA VAL A 200 -34.37 5.53 -1.01
C VAL A 200 -34.55 5.40 -2.52
N SER A 201 -34.37 6.50 -3.27
CA SER A 201 -34.30 6.51 -4.72
C SER A 201 -33.01 5.83 -5.19
N LYS A 202 -33.20 4.72 -5.89
CA LYS A 202 -32.20 3.96 -6.62
C LYS A 202 -32.76 3.71 -8.02
N LEU A 203 -31.94 3.93 -9.03
CA LEU A 203 -32.22 3.67 -10.43
C LEU A 203 -31.31 2.52 -10.86
N MET A 204 -31.87 1.51 -11.52
CA MET A 204 -31.04 0.47 -12.12
C MET A 204 -30.61 0.96 -13.49
N ALA A 205 -29.31 0.99 -13.73
CA ALA A 205 -28.74 1.30 -15.02
C ALA A 205 -28.16 0.01 -15.62
N THR A 206 -28.47 -0.26 -16.88
CA THR A 206 -27.87 -1.34 -17.66
C THR A 206 -27.00 -0.72 -18.73
N ILE A 207 -25.73 -1.09 -18.76
CA ILE A 207 -24.72 -0.47 -19.63
C ILE A 207 -24.17 -1.56 -20.55
N PHE A 208 -24.15 -1.29 -21.85
CA PHE A 208 -23.50 -2.11 -22.87
C PHE A 208 -22.27 -1.37 -23.40
N TRP A 209 -21.13 -2.05 -23.48
CA TRP A 209 -19.90 -1.46 -23.98
C TRP A 209 -18.97 -2.50 -24.63
N ASP A 210 -18.08 -2.01 -25.48
CA ASP A 210 -17.00 -2.75 -26.13
C ASP A 210 -15.63 -2.09 -25.83
N SER A 211 -14.56 -2.54 -26.50
CA SER A 211 -13.22 -1.94 -26.35
C SER A 211 -13.15 -0.49 -26.84
N GLU A 212 -14.03 -0.07 -27.74
CA GLU A 212 -14.12 1.30 -28.26
C GLU A 212 -15.00 2.24 -27.41
N GLY A 213 -15.86 1.71 -26.54
CA GLY A 213 -16.62 2.49 -25.56
C GLY A 213 -18.08 2.10 -25.41
N VAL A 214 -18.89 3.06 -24.94
CA VAL A 214 -20.28 2.80 -24.55
C VAL A 214 -21.22 2.74 -25.75
N LEU A 215 -21.93 1.63 -25.86
CA LEU A 215 -22.87 1.34 -26.94
C LEU A 215 -24.29 1.79 -26.58
N LEU A 216 -24.79 1.38 -25.41
CA LEU A 216 -26.14 1.69 -24.95
C LEU A 216 -26.14 1.82 -23.43
N ILE A 217 -26.87 2.83 -22.91
CA ILE A 217 -27.20 2.95 -21.50
C ILE A 217 -28.71 2.98 -21.41
N ASP A 218 -29.26 2.04 -20.66
CA ASP A 218 -30.67 2.02 -20.30
C ASP A 218 -30.85 2.31 -18.81
N TYR A 219 -31.91 3.05 -18.49
CA TYR A 219 -32.28 3.37 -17.12
C TYR A 219 -33.66 2.80 -16.84
N LEU A 220 -33.71 1.76 -16.03
CA LEU A 220 -34.97 1.12 -15.66
C LEU A 220 -35.85 2.14 -14.91
N PRO A 221 -37.08 2.39 -15.38
CA PRO A 221 -37.99 3.32 -14.73
C PRO A 221 -38.24 2.98 -13.25
N LYS A 222 -38.48 4.02 -12.45
CA LYS A 222 -38.72 3.84 -11.02
C LYS A 222 -40.03 3.08 -10.80
N GLY A 223 -39.95 1.97 -10.07
CA GLY A 223 -41.13 1.15 -9.72
C GLY A 223 -41.42 0.02 -10.69
N THR A 224 -40.64 -0.14 -11.76
CA THR A 224 -40.67 -1.33 -12.61
C THR A 224 -39.60 -2.33 -12.18
N THR A 225 -39.91 -3.61 -12.31
CA THR A 225 -38.94 -4.70 -12.13
C THR A 225 -38.42 -5.12 -13.50
N MET A 226 -37.12 -5.41 -13.58
CA MET A 226 -36.53 -5.97 -14.80
C MET A 226 -37.16 -7.34 -15.06
N ASN A 227 -38.01 -7.43 -16.08
CA ASN A 227 -38.62 -8.69 -16.51
C ASN A 227 -37.89 -9.23 -17.75
N GLY A 228 -38.08 -10.52 -18.05
CA GLY A 228 -37.41 -11.15 -19.19
C GLY A 228 -37.72 -10.47 -20.52
N GLN A 229 -38.95 -9.96 -20.71
CA GLN A 229 -39.36 -9.27 -21.93
C GLN A 229 -38.63 -7.93 -22.11
N TYR A 230 -38.49 -7.16 -21.02
CA TYR A 230 -37.77 -5.91 -20.99
C TYR A 230 -36.30 -6.13 -21.35
N TYR A 231 -35.69 -7.16 -20.75
CA TYR A 231 -34.31 -7.52 -21.05
C TYR A 231 -34.14 -7.97 -22.50
N ALA A 232 -35.06 -8.78 -23.04
CA ALA A 232 -35.03 -9.20 -24.44
C ALA A 232 -35.15 -8.01 -25.40
N ASN A 233 -36.05 -7.06 -25.12
CA ASN A 233 -36.17 -5.82 -25.90
C ASN A 233 -34.89 -4.98 -25.83
N LEU A 234 -34.28 -4.91 -24.65
CA LEU A 234 -33.02 -4.18 -24.45
C LEU A 234 -31.86 -4.81 -25.22
N LEU A 235 -31.77 -6.14 -25.28
CA LEU A 235 -30.78 -6.85 -26.11
C LEU A 235 -30.98 -6.58 -27.60
N ALA A 236 -32.24 -6.47 -28.06
CA ALA A 236 -32.53 -6.11 -29.45
C ALA A 236 -32.04 -4.67 -29.77
N GLN A 237 -32.31 -3.71 -28.88
CA GLN A 237 -31.82 -2.34 -29.01
C GLN A 237 -30.29 -2.29 -28.96
N ALA A 238 -29.64 -3.06 -28.08
CA ALA A 238 -28.18 -3.14 -28.01
C ALA A 238 -27.59 -3.66 -29.32
N ARG A 239 -28.22 -4.67 -29.95
CA ARG A 239 -27.80 -5.17 -31.26
C ARG A 239 -27.90 -4.11 -32.35
N GLU A 240 -28.98 -3.33 -32.37
CA GLU A 240 -29.13 -2.20 -33.30
C GLU A 240 -28.06 -1.12 -33.04
N ALA A 241 -27.79 -0.79 -31.78
CA ALA A 241 -26.76 0.18 -31.40
C ALA A 241 -25.36 -0.25 -31.84
N VAL A 242 -25.03 -1.55 -31.73
CA VAL A 242 -23.78 -2.12 -32.26
C VAL A 242 -23.69 -1.90 -33.76
N VAL A 243 -24.72 -2.26 -34.52
CA VAL A 243 -24.72 -2.10 -35.99
C VAL A 243 -24.59 -0.62 -36.40
N GLN A 244 -25.25 0.29 -35.67
CA GLN A 244 -25.19 1.72 -35.96
C GLN A 244 -23.82 2.34 -35.64
N LYS A 245 -23.23 1.98 -34.50
CA LYS A 245 -21.98 2.58 -34.01
C LYS A 245 -20.72 1.90 -34.57
N ARG A 246 -20.82 0.61 -34.92
CA ARG A 246 -19.72 -0.23 -35.40
C ARG A 246 -20.15 -0.92 -36.68
N GLN A 247 -19.73 -0.41 -37.83
CA GLN A 247 -20.15 -0.88 -39.16
C GLN A 247 -19.68 -2.33 -39.51
N SER A 248 -18.80 -2.93 -38.69
CA SER A 248 -18.17 -4.24 -38.94
C SER A 248 -18.25 -5.25 -37.77
N ALA A 249 -18.96 -4.92 -36.68
CA ALA A 249 -18.97 -5.77 -35.48
C ALA A 249 -19.93 -6.97 -35.61
N VAL A 250 -19.44 -8.18 -35.32
CA VAL A 250 -20.25 -9.39 -35.24
C VAL A 250 -20.83 -9.51 -33.84
N PHE A 251 -22.15 -9.59 -33.72
CA PHE A 251 -22.84 -9.87 -32.46
C PHE A 251 -22.69 -11.37 -32.12
N THR A 252 -21.55 -11.76 -31.53
CA THR A 252 -21.37 -13.13 -31.07
C THR A 252 -22.27 -13.39 -29.86
N ARG A 253 -23.14 -14.39 -29.98
CA ARG A 253 -24.08 -14.86 -28.92
C ARG A 253 -23.41 -15.44 -27.66
N GLN A 254 -22.10 -15.31 -27.55
CA GLN A 254 -21.24 -15.66 -26.42
C GLN A 254 -20.37 -14.42 -26.23
N CYS A 255 -20.72 -13.45 -25.39
CA CYS A 255 -20.58 -13.54 -23.94
C CYS A 255 -21.49 -12.50 -23.28
N ILE A 256 -22.81 -12.74 -23.27
CA ILE A 256 -23.63 -12.12 -22.24
C ILE A 256 -23.29 -12.91 -20.98
N CYS A 257 -22.52 -12.31 -20.08
CA CYS A 257 -22.31 -12.84 -18.73
C CYS A 257 -23.30 -12.14 -17.79
N PRO A 258 -24.60 -12.52 -17.76
CA PRO A 258 -25.45 -12.05 -16.70
C PRO A 258 -24.93 -12.70 -15.41
N HIS A 259 -24.36 -11.91 -14.51
CA HIS A 259 -24.06 -12.36 -13.15
C HIS A 259 -25.40 -12.57 -12.42
N GLY A 260 -26.06 -13.72 -12.62
CA GLY A 260 -27.33 -13.95 -11.94
C GLY A 260 -28.16 -15.20 -12.24
N ALA A 261 -27.87 -16.00 -13.26
CA ALA A 261 -28.64 -17.22 -13.50
C ALA A 261 -27.74 -18.33 -14.04
N GLY A 262 -27.77 -19.50 -13.38
CA GLY A 262 -27.15 -20.70 -13.90
C GLY A 262 -27.81 -21.06 -15.22
N PHE A 263 -27.03 -21.12 -16.29
CA PHE A 263 -27.48 -21.62 -17.57
C PHE A 263 -26.77 -22.96 -17.81
N GLU A 264 -27.50 -24.06 -17.64
CA GLU A 264 -27.11 -25.34 -18.21
C GLU A 264 -27.50 -25.33 -19.69
N ALA A 265 -26.51 -25.36 -20.57
CA ALA A 265 -26.73 -25.55 -21.99
C ALA A 265 -26.74 -27.06 -22.29
N GLY A 266 -27.93 -27.60 -22.55
CA GLY A 266 -28.06 -28.90 -23.22
C GLY A 266 -27.75 -28.75 -24.72
N PRO A 267 -27.15 -29.76 -25.36
CA PRO A 267 -26.89 -29.74 -26.79
C PRO A 267 -28.21 -30.00 -27.54
N GLU A 268 -28.35 -29.36 -28.68
CA GLU A 268 -29.45 -29.51 -29.65
C GLU A 268 -30.68 -28.60 -29.43
N GLY A 269 -30.88 -27.74 -30.42
CA GLY A 269 -31.96 -26.78 -30.48
C GLY A 269 -33.33 -27.44 -30.68
N HIS A 270 -34.35 -26.68 -30.29
CA HIS A 270 -35.78 -26.97 -30.22
C HIS A 270 -36.26 -27.52 -28.87
N GLY A 271 -36.90 -26.64 -28.09
CA GLY A 271 -37.69 -27.02 -26.92
C GLY A 271 -38.36 -25.81 -26.27
N LEU A 272 -39.68 -25.87 -26.19
CA LEU A 272 -40.59 -24.82 -25.73
C LEU A 272 -40.54 -24.58 -24.21
N LEU A 273 -41.11 -23.42 -23.83
CA LEU A 273 -41.47 -22.99 -22.48
C LEU A 273 -42.04 -24.12 -21.59
N GLY A 274 -41.64 -24.12 -20.32
CA GLY A 274 -42.30 -24.89 -19.26
C GLY A 274 -41.84 -24.46 -17.86
N ASN A 275 -42.70 -23.62 -17.23
CA ASN A 275 -42.83 -23.21 -15.82
C ASN A 275 -41.60 -22.98 -14.93
#